data_AF-A0A7K9PXZ8-F1
#
_entry.id   AF-A0A7K9PXZ8-F1
#
_cell.length_a   1.000
_cell.length_b   1.000
_cell.length_c   1.000
_cell.angle_alpha   90.00
_cell.angle_beta   90.00
_cell.angle_gamma   90.00
#
_symmetry.space_group_name_H-M   'P 1'
#
loop_
_entity.id
_entity.type
_entity.pdbx_description
1 polymer ?
#
loop_
_entity_poly.entity_id
_entity_poly.type
_entity_poly.pdbx_seq_one_letter_code
_entity_poly.pdbx_strand_id
1 'polypeptide(L)'
;NFQGDILRVEKEHQVLQEQLKEAEEKFEQLQSRSLEEIGALEELLKKSIEETEVSQNELDWFHQDSDTQMKKWQQEKKENRENLKALRSTAKKHSDTNERYLKTIDDKEKQYNVCLNTFLETSNKFANEKGKLEELIKKSQDDSQECEKRAVKAEVSVLQTWKETEMWKLKGTIANAEGNLRMLKALGSSASAAPVLKSQIDSWEIFLTNVKKQLEKVEAEYDEKIEQVKNGARNCLSKVEIVDFPSP
;
A
#
# COMPACT_ATOMS: atom_id res chain seq x y z
N ASN A 1 -25.73 163.08 -2.26
CA ASN A 1 -25.91 161.66 -2.61
C ASN A 1 -24.65 160.81 -2.58
N PHE A 2 -23.44 161.38 -2.65
CA PHE A 2 -22.18 160.61 -2.62
C PHE A 2 -21.94 159.72 -1.38
N GLN A 3 -22.42 160.09 -0.18
CA GLN A 3 -22.14 159.35 1.06
C GLN A 3 -23.00 158.08 1.25
N GLY A 4 -24.19 158.03 0.63
CA GLY A 4 -25.05 156.83 0.63
C GLY A 4 -24.61 155.80 -0.41
N ASP A 5 -24.02 156.24 -1.52
CA ASP A 5 -23.44 155.34 -2.52
C ASP A 5 -22.15 154.67 -2.00
N ILE A 6 -21.31 155.38 -1.23
CA ILE A 6 -20.12 154.81 -0.57
C ILE A 6 -20.51 153.72 0.43
N LEU A 7 -21.48 153.97 1.31
CA LEU A 7 -21.97 152.97 2.28
C LEU A 7 -22.60 151.74 1.61
N ARG A 8 -23.24 151.91 0.45
CA ARG A 8 -23.79 150.79 -0.34
C ARG A 8 -22.67 149.94 -0.92
N VAL A 9 -21.66 150.57 -1.53
CA VAL A 9 -20.48 149.89 -2.11
C VAL A 9 -19.68 149.17 -1.02
N GLU A 10 -19.55 149.75 0.17
CA GLU A 10 -18.80 149.16 1.29
C GLU A 10 -19.52 147.93 1.87
N LYS A 11 -20.87 147.97 1.95
CA LYS A 11 -21.68 146.82 2.34
C LYS A 11 -21.67 145.72 1.28
N GLU A 12 -21.72 146.07 0.00
CA GLU A 12 -21.55 145.12 -1.11
C GLU A 12 -20.16 144.47 -1.09
N HIS A 13 -19.11 145.25 -0.82
CA HIS A 13 -17.76 144.74 -0.68
C HIS A 13 -17.63 143.75 0.49
N GLN A 14 -18.27 144.03 1.62
CA GLN A 14 -18.28 143.16 2.78
C GLN A 14 -19.03 141.84 2.50
N VAL A 15 -20.18 141.89 1.82
CA VAL A 15 -20.90 140.69 1.36
C VAL A 15 -20.06 139.87 0.39
N LEU A 16 -19.36 140.53 -0.54
CA LEU A 16 -18.45 139.85 -1.48
C LEU A 16 -17.26 139.20 -0.76
N GLN A 17 -16.72 139.82 0.29
CA GLN A 17 -15.68 139.22 1.13
C GLN A 17 -16.19 137.97 1.88
N GLU A 18 -17.40 138.02 2.46
CA GLU A 18 -18.01 136.86 3.11
C GLU A 18 -18.29 135.73 2.11
N GLN A 19 -18.78 136.06 0.90
CA GLN A 19 -18.99 135.07 -0.16
C GLN A 19 -17.69 134.45 -0.66
N LEU A 20 -16.62 135.24 -0.79
CA LEU A 20 -15.30 134.73 -1.14
C LEU A 20 -14.80 133.75 -0.07
N LYS A 21 -14.90 134.14 1.21
CA LYS A 21 -14.48 133.30 2.33
C LYS A 21 -15.29 132.00 2.40
N GLU A 22 -16.60 132.06 2.20
CA GLU A 22 -17.46 130.87 2.18
C GLU A 22 -17.13 129.96 0.98
N ALA A 23 -16.79 130.53 -0.19
CA ALA A 23 -16.36 129.77 -1.35
C ALA A 23 -15.00 129.10 -1.14
N GLU A 24 -14.05 129.79 -0.48
CA GLU A 24 -12.74 129.26 -0.09
C GLU A 24 -12.88 128.11 0.91
N GLU A 25 -13.66 128.28 1.99
CA GLU A 25 -13.92 127.23 2.99
C GLU A 25 -14.60 126.00 2.36
N LYS A 26 -15.57 126.21 1.47
CA LYS A 26 -16.23 125.12 0.72
C LYS A 26 -15.25 124.42 -0.21
N PHE A 27 -14.36 125.14 -0.87
CA PHE A 27 -13.35 124.58 -1.75
C PHE A 27 -12.35 123.73 -0.95
N GLU A 28 -11.84 124.22 0.18
CA GLU A 28 -10.96 123.46 1.07
C GLU A 28 -11.63 122.20 1.63
N GLN A 29 -12.91 122.28 2.03
CA GLN A 29 -13.67 121.11 2.46
C GLN A 29 -13.84 120.08 1.33
N LEU A 30 -14.19 120.53 0.12
CA LEU A 30 -14.27 119.67 -1.06
C LEU A 30 -12.92 119.04 -1.39
N GLN A 31 -11.84 119.80 -1.26
CA GLN A 31 -10.48 119.33 -1.50
C GLN A 31 -10.07 118.28 -0.47
N SER A 32 -10.29 118.53 0.83
CA SER A 32 -10.04 117.56 1.90
C SER A 32 -10.82 116.27 1.70
N ARG A 33 -12.13 116.38 1.41
CA ARG A 33 -13.00 115.22 1.16
C ARG A 33 -12.57 114.44 -0.07
N SER A 34 -12.21 115.12 -1.17
CA SER A 34 -11.75 114.44 -2.39
C SER A 34 -10.42 113.72 -2.19
N LEU A 35 -9.48 114.29 -1.41
CA LEU A 35 -8.24 113.60 -1.04
C LEU A 35 -8.49 112.36 -0.18
N GLU A 36 -9.41 112.43 0.79
CA GLU A 36 -9.81 111.25 1.59
C GLU A 36 -10.47 110.17 0.72
N GLU A 37 -11.41 110.54 -0.16
CA GLU A 37 -12.07 109.60 -1.08
C GLU A 37 -11.07 108.94 -2.04
N ILE A 38 -10.10 109.71 -2.56
CA ILE A 38 -9.00 109.17 -3.40
C ILE A 38 -8.15 108.19 -2.60
N GLY A 39 -7.72 108.56 -1.37
CA GLY A 39 -6.91 107.69 -0.53
C GLY A 39 -7.60 106.36 -0.18
N ALA A 40 -8.90 106.41 0.12
CA ALA A 40 -9.70 105.20 0.37
C ALA A 40 -9.81 104.31 -0.88
N LEU A 41 -9.98 104.89 -2.07
CA LEU A 41 -10.02 104.15 -3.33
C LEU A 41 -8.66 103.52 -3.66
N GLU A 42 -7.55 104.23 -3.42
CA GLU A 42 -6.20 103.71 -3.61
C GLU A 42 -5.90 102.52 -2.67
N GLU A 43 -6.31 102.60 -1.40
CA GLU A 43 -6.16 101.50 -0.45
C GLU A 43 -6.99 100.27 -0.86
N LEU A 44 -8.22 100.50 -1.32
CA LEU A 44 -9.10 99.43 -1.79
C LEU A 44 -8.56 98.77 -3.08
N LEU A 45 -7.99 99.57 -3.99
CA LEU A 45 -7.31 99.07 -5.18
C LEU A 45 -6.09 98.23 -4.81
N LYS A 46 -5.26 98.70 -3.88
CA LYS A 46 -4.07 97.98 -3.40
C LYS A 46 -4.45 96.63 -2.81
N LYS A 47 -5.46 96.59 -1.93
CA LYS A 47 -5.97 95.34 -1.35
C LYS A 47 -6.50 94.38 -2.41
N SER A 48 -7.23 94.88 -3.41
CA SER A 48 -7.73 94.06 -4.52
C SER A 48 -6.60 93.47 -5.36
N ILE A 49 -5.51 94.20 -5.58
CA ILE A 49 -4.32 93.69 -6.29
C ILE A 49 -3.66 92.58 -5.47
N GLU A 50 -3.44 92.79 -4.17
CA GLU A 50 -2.85 91.78 -3.26
C GLU A 50 -3.71 90.50 -3.22
N GLU A 51 -5.03 90.63 -3.08
CA GLU A 51 -5.97 89.49 -3.11
C GLU A 51 -5.93 88.74 -4.45
N THR A 52 -5.78 89.47 -5.56
CA THR A 52 -5.66 88.86 -6.90
C THR A 52 -4.34 88.11 -7.05
N GLU A 53 -3.24 88.66 -6.54
CA GLU A 53 -1.92 88.01 -6.56
C GLU A 53 -1.91 86.72 -5.73
N VAL A 54 -2.51 86.75 -4.53
CA VAL A 54 -2.67 85.55 -3.69
C VAL A 54 -3.53 84.50 -4.40
N SER A 55 -4.68 84.91 -4.95
CA SER A 55 -5.58 84.00 -5.68
C SER A 55 -4.90 83.37 -6.90
N GLN A 56 -4.08 84.14 -7.61
CA GLN A 56 -3.30 83.65 -8.76
C GLN A 56 -2.26 82.60 -8.33
N ASN A 57 -1.53 82.86 -7.24
CA ASN A 57 -0.56 81.91 -6.70
C ASN A 57 -1.21 80.59 -6.23
N GLU A 58 -2.38 80.68 -5.58
CA GLU A 58 -3.16 79.50 -5.18
C GLU A 58 -3.62 78.70 -6.40
N LEU A 59 -4.10 79.38 -7.45
CA LEU A 59 -4.51 78.73 -8.69
C LEU A 59 -3.35 78.00 -9.38
N ASP A 60 -2.17 78.62 -9.44
CA ASP A 60 -0.98 78.01 -10.01
C ASP A 60 -0.53 76.78 -9.20
N TRP A 61 -0.62 76.84 -7.86
CA TRP A 61 -0.36 75.69 -7.00
C TRP A 61 -1.36 74.56 -7.25
N PHE A 62 -2.66 74.86 -7.36
CA PHE A 62 -3.69 73.86 -7.68
C PHE A 62 -3.47 73.21 -9.05
N HIS A 63 -3.05 73.98 -10.05
CA HIS A 63 -2.70 73.43 -11.37
C HIS A 63 -1.51 72.46 -11.28
N GLN A 64 -0.45 72.83 -10.56
CA GLN A 64 0.73 71.98 -10.38
C GLN A 64 0.41 70.69 -9.60
N ASP A 65 -0.39 70.76 -8.54
CA ASP A 65 -0.81 69.59 -7.79
C ASP A 65 -1.69 68.67 -8.65
N SER A 66 -2.67 69.23 -9.37
CA SER A 66 -3.53 68.48 -10.28
C SER A 66 -2.74 67.74 -11.36
N ASP A 67 -1.77 68.40 -11.98
CA ASP A 67 -0.88 67.79 -12.97
C ASP A 67 -0.03 66.66 -12.36
N THR A 68 0.42 66.85 -11.11
CA THR A 68 1.21 65.83 -10.39
C THR A 68 0.37 64.61 -10.06
N GLN A 69 -0.86 64.80 -9.57
CA GLN A 69 -1.81 63.72 -9.29
C GLN A 69 -2.21 62.98 -10.57
N MET A 70 -2.43 63.72 -11.66
CA MET A 70 -2.76 63.14 -12.96
C MET A 70 -1.62 62.24 -13.48
N LYS A 71 -0.37 62.69 -13.35
CA LYS A 71 0.81 61.86 -13.71
C LYS A 71 0.92 60.60 -12.86
N LYS A 72 0.74 60.71 -11.53
CA LYS A 72 0.73 59.55 -10.62
C LYS A 72 -0.35 58.54 -11.00
N TRP A 73 -1.58 59.01 -11.21
CA TRP A 73 -2.70 58.14 -11.58
C TRP A 73 -2.47 57.42 -12.92
N GLN A 74 -1.92 58.11 -13.92
CA GLN A 74 -1.59 57.48 -15.21
C GLN A 74 -0.52 56.39 -15.07
N GLN A 75 0.50 56.63 -14.23
CA GLN A 75 1.54 55.66 -13.96
C GLN A 75 0.98 54.43 -13.22
N GLU A 76 0.23 54.63 -12.14
CA GLU A 76 -0.43 53.55 -11.39
C GLU A 76 -1.36 52.72 -12.29
N LYS A 77 -2.13 53.39 -13.16
CA LYS A 77 -2.99 52.72 -14.14
C LYS A 77 -2.20 51.82 -15.09
N LYS A 78 -1.03 52.27 -15.55
CA LYS A 78 -0.14 51.48 -16.41
C LYS A 78 0.43 50.28 -15.67
N GLU A 79 0.98 50.50 -14.48
CA GLU A 79 1.56 49.44 -13.64
C GLU A 79 0.52 48.39 -13.27
N ASN A 80 -0.69 48.81 -12.87
CA ASN A 80 -1.74 47.88 -12.51
C ASN A 80 -2.21 47.03 -13.70
N ARG A 81 -2.24 47.62 -14.91
CA ARG A 81 -2.52 46.87 -16.15
C ARG A 81 -1.45 45.83 -16.47
N GLU A 82 -0.17 46.17 -16.28
CA GLU A 82 0.95 45.26 -16.48
C GLU A 82 0.95 44.13 -15.44
N ASN A 83 0.71 44.45 -14.17
CA ASN A 83 0.56 43.49 -13.09
C ASN A 83 -0.59 42.51 -13.33
N LEU A 84 -1.76 43.01 -13.79
CA LEU A 84 -2.89 42.16 -14.17
C LEU A 84 -2.54 41.20 -15.32
N LYS A 85 -1.76 41.67 -16.31
CA LYS A 85 -1.30 40.83 -17.42
C LYS A 85 -0.35 39.74 -16.93
N ALA A 86 0.58 40.08 -16.04
CA ALA A 86 1.49 39.13 -15.43
C ALA A 86 0.72 38.07 -14.63
N LEU A 87 -0.15 38.48 -13.71
CA LEU A 87 -0.98 37.59 -12.89
C LEU A 87 -1.83 36.64 -13.74
N ARG A 88 -2.47 37.12 -14.81
CA ARG A 88 -3.22 36.27 -15.74
C ARG A 88 -2.34 35.23 -16.42
N SER A 89 -1.12 35.60 -16.83
CA SER A 89 -0.17 34.65 -17.41
C SER A 89 0.24 33.58 -16.41
N THR A 90 0.52 33.96 -15.17
CA THR A 90 0.90 33.01 -14.10
C THR A 90 -0.24 32.08 -13.73
N ALA A 91 -1.46 32.61 -13.58
CA ALA A 91 -2.66 31.83 -13.32
C ALA A 91 -2.91 30.78 -14.42
N LYS A 92 -2.74 31.16 -15.69
CA LYS A 92 -2.83 30.22 -16.81
C LYS A 92 -1.78 29.12 -16.73
N LYS A 93 -0.51 29.46 -16.47
CA LYS A 93 0.57 28.46 -16.31
C LYS A 93 0.27 27.47 -15.18
N HIS A 94 -0.27 27.94 -14.06
CA HIS A 94 -0.68 27.07 -12.96
C HIS A 94 -1.84 26.16 -13.36
N SER A 95 -2.86 26.67 -14.06
CA SER A 95 -3.96 25.87 -14.59
C SER A 95 -3.48 24.77 -15.52
N ASP A 96 -2.65 25.11 -16.52
CA ASP A 96 -2.10 24.15 -17.50
C ASP A 96 -1.21 23.09 -16.83
N THR A 97 -0.53 23.46 -15.73
CA THR A 97 0.29 22.53 -14.95
C THR A 97 -0.57 21.60 -14.10
N ASN A 98 -1.63 22.13 -13.48
CA ASN A 98 -2.57 21.34 -12.70
C ASN A 98 -3.30 20.30 -13.57
N GLU A 99 -3.72 20.69 -14.77
CA GLU A 99 -4.33 19.77 -15.74
C GLU A 99 -3.39 18.62 -16.12
N ARG A 100 -2.10 18.91 -16.36
CA ARG A 100 -1.08 17.88 -16.63
C ARG A 100 -0.90 16.93 -15.45
N TYR A 101 -0.92 17.44 -14.21
CA TYR A 101 -0.83 16.58 -13.03
C TYR A 101 -2.06 15.69 -12.88
N LEU A 102 -3.27 16.22 -13.07
CA LEU A 102 -4.51 15.43 -13.03
C LEU A 102 -4.49 14.29 -14.05
N LYS A 103 -4.07 14.58 -15.29
CA LYS A 103 -3.91 13.53 -16.32
C LYS A 103 -2.89 12.47 -15.92
N THR A 104 -1.75 12.89 -15.35
CA THR A 104 -0.71 11.96 -14.90
C THR A 104 -1.20 11.06 -13.76
N ILE A 105 -2.02 11.60 -12.85
CA ILE A 105 -2.61 10.83 -11.75
C ILE A 105 -3.57 9.78 -12.32
N ASP A 106 -4.47 10.17 -13.22
CA ASP A 106 -5.43 9.26 -13.89
C ASP A 106 -4.70 8.14 -14.66
N ASP A 107 -3.65 8.48 -15.40
CA ASP A 107 -2.83 7.49 -16.12
C ASP A 107 -2.13 6.50 -15.16
N LYS A 108 -1.60 6.98 -14.04
CA LYS A 108 -0.98 6.13 -13.01
C LYS A 108 -1.99 5.24 -12.29
N GLU A 109 -3.18 5.76 -12.01
CA GLU A 109 -4.27 4.98 -11.40
C GLU A 109 -4.70 3.83 -12.30
N LYS A 110 -4.83 4.07 -13.62
CA LYS A 110 -5.10 3.00 -14.59
C LYS A 110 -4.00 1.94 -14.61
N GLN A 111 -2.73 2.36 -14.64
CA GLN A 111 -1.60 1.43 -14.61
C GLN A 111 -1.57 0.59 -13.33
N TYR A 112 -1.81 1.23 -12.18
CA TYR A 112 -1.89 0.55 -10.89
C TYR A 112 -3.00 -0.51 -10.88
N ASN A 113 -4.19 -0.16 -11.36
CA ASN A 113 -5.33 -1.08 -11.41
C ASN A 113 -5.07 -2.27 -12.33
N VAL A 114 -4.42 -2.07 -13.48
CA VAL A 114 -4.00 -3.17 -14.36
C VAL A 114 -3.01 -4.10 -13.64
N CYS A 115 -1.98 -3.54 -13.01
CA CYS A 115 -0.99 -4.33 -12.27
C CYS A 115 -1.63 -5.12 -11.12
N LEU A 116 -2.54 -4.50 -10.38
CA LEU A 116 -3.25 -5.12 -9.28
C LEU A 116 -4.10 -6.30 -9.77
N ASN A 117 -4.87 -6.10 -10.85
CA ASN A 117 -5.69 -7.16 -11.43
C ASN A 117 -4.84 -8.34 -11.90
N THR A 118 -3.73 -8.09 -12.61
CA THR A 118 -2.81 -9.15 -13.04
C THR A 118 -2.22 -9.91 -11.85
N PHE A 119 -1.85 -9.21 -10.78
CA PHE A 119 -1.36 -9.84 -9.56
C PHE A 119 -2.43 -10.73 -8.91
N LEU A 120 -3.65 -10.24 -8.78
CA LEU A 120 -4.77 -10.99 -8.19
C LEU A 120 -5.12 -12.23 -9.02
N GLU A 121 -5.18 -12.10 -10.35
CA GLU A 121 -5.40 -13.23 -11.27
C GLU A 121 -4.31 -14.29 -11.11
N THR A 122 -3.04 -13.87 -11.08
CA THR A 122 -1.90 -14.77 -10.92
C THR A 122 -1.92 -15.47 -9.57
N SER A 123 -2.18 -14.71 -8.49
CA SER A 123 -2.27 -15.25 -7.13
C SER A 123 -3.39 -16.27 -7.01
N ASN A 124 -4.57 -15.99 -7.58
CA ASN A 124 -5.69 -16.91 -7.58
C ASN A 124 -5.38 -18.20 -8.36
N LYS A 125 -4.72 -18.08 -9.53
CA LYS A 125 -4.27 -19.24 -10.30
C LYS A 125 -3.29 -20.10 -9.50
N PHE A 126 -2.30 -19.46 -8.86
CA PHE A 126 -1.32 -20.16 -8.03
C PHE A 126 -1.96 -20.87 -6.84
N ALA A 127 -2.92 -20.22 -6.16
CA ALA A 127 -3.65 -20.83 -5.04
C ALA A 127 -4.43 -22.08 -5.49
N ASN A 128 -5.07 -22.04 -6.66
CA ASN A 128 -5.77 -23.19 -7.22
C ASN A 128 -4.81 -24.33 -7.60
N GLU A 129 -3.68 -24.01 -8.24
CA GLU A 129 -2.66 -25.02 -8.58
C GLU A 129 -2.04 -25.66 -7.33
N LYS A 130 -1.76 -24.87 -6.30
CA LYS A 130 -1.31 -25.36 -5.00
C LYS A 130 -2.30 -26.37 -4.41
N GLY A 131 -3.60 -26.04 -4.38
CA GLY A 131 -4.63 -26.96 -3.86
C GLY A 131 -4.68 -28.29 -4.62
N LYS A 132 -4.57 -28.26 -5.95
CA LYS A 132 -4.52 -29.48 -6.78
C LYS A 132 -3.29 -30.33 -6.49
N LEU A 133 -2.12 -29.70 -6.30
CA LEU A 133 -0.89 -30.40 -5.96
C LEU A 133 -0.96 -31.03 -4.57
N GLU A 134 -1.52 -30.33 -3.59
CA GLU A 134 -1.73 -30.87 -2.24
C GLU A 134 -2.65 -32.11 -2.25
N GLU A 135 -3.72 -32.08 -3.05
CA GLU A 135 -4.61 -33.22 -3.23
C GLU A 135 -3.89 -34.42 -3.90
N LEU A 136 -3.08 -34.16 -4.94
CA LEU A 136 -2.30 -35.20 -5.61
C LEU A 136 -1.25 -35.83 -4.67
N ILE A 137 -0.57 -35.02 -3.86
CA ILE A 137 0.39 -35.50 -2.86
C ILE A 137 -0.32 -36.41 -1.87
N LYS A 138 -1.47 -35.98 -1.34
CA LYS A 138 -2.25 -36.77 -0.40
C LYS A 138 -2.68 -38.11 -1.02
N LYS A 139 -3.23 -38.07 -2.24
CA LYS A 139 -3.62 -39.28 -2.97
C LYS A 139 -2.45 -40.24 -3.17
N SER A 140 -1.29 -39.74 -3.58
CA SER A 140 -0.09 -40.56 -3.76
C SER A 140 0.40 -41.19 -2.46
N GLN A 141 0.28 -40.49 -1.33
CA GLN A 141 0.62 -41.04 -0.02
C GLN A 141 -0.34 -42.16 0.38
N ASP A 142 -1.64 -41.94 0.21
CA ASP A 142 -2.68 -42.93 0.47
C ASP A 142 -2.47 -44.19 -0.40
N ASP A 143 -2.22 -44.00 -1.70
CA ASP A 143 -1.94 -45.08 -2.65
C ASP A 143 -0.67 -45.86 -2.27
N SER A 144 0.39 -45.17 -1.83
CA SER A 144 1.63 -45.80 -1.37
C SER A 144 1.41 -46.63 -0.11
N GLN A 145 0.71 -46.10 0.88
CA GLN A 145 0.40 -46.82 2.12
C GLN A 145 -0.47 -48.05 1.86
N GLU A 146 -1.43 -47.95 0.94
CA GLU A 146 -2.26 -49.07 0.55
C GLU A 146 -1.45 -50.14 -0.21
N CYS A 147 -0.53 -49.73 -1.09
CA CYS A 147 0.41 -50.65 -1.74
C CYS A 147 1.28 -51.39 -0.71
N GLU A 148 1.81 -50.68 0.30
CA GLU A 148 2.60 -51.29 1.37
C GLU A 148 1.77 -52.31 2.17
N LYS A 149 0.53 -51.99 2.55
CA LYS A 149 -0.38 -52.92 3.24
C LYS A 149 -0.64 -54.18 2.41
N ARG A 150 -0.88 -54.02 1.10
CA ARG A 150 -1.09 -55.15 0.18
C ARG A 150 0.16 -56.02 0.05
N ALA A 151 1.34 -55.41 -0.06
CA ALA A 151 2.61 -56.12 -0.13
C ALA A 151 2.85 -56.95 1.14
N VAL A 152 2.69 -56.35 2.33
CA VAL A 152 2.80 -57.05 3.63
C VAL A 152 1.82 -58.23 3.69
N LYS A 153 0.55 -58.01 3.32
CA LYS A 153 -0.46 -59.08 3.30
C LYS A 153 -0.08 -60.23 2.36
N ALA A 154 0.44 -59.91 1.17
CA ALA A 154 0.87 -60.90 0.20
C ALA A 154 2.09 -61.69 0.71
N GLU A 155 3.10 -61.02 1.26
CA GLU A 155 4.29 -61.67 1.85
C GLU A 155 3.89 -62.62 3.00
N VAL A 156 3.02 -62.17 3.91
CA VAL A 156 2.50 -63.03 5.00
C VAL A 156 1.76 -64.24 4.44
N SER A 157 0.95 -64.07 3.39
CA SER A 157 0.19 -65.17 2.78
C SER A 157 1.11 -66.22 2.15
N VAL A 158 2.20 -65.77 1.51
CA VAL A 158 3.23 -66.67 0.95
C VAL A 158 3.96 -67.43 2.06
N LEU A 159 4.41 -66.74 3.12
CA LEU A 159 5.08 -67.37 4.26
C LEU A 159 4.17 -68.39 4.97
N GLN A 160 2.90 -68.05 5.17
CA GLN A 160 1.90 -68.95 5.74
C GLN A 160 1.71 -70.21 4.88
N THR A 161 1.61 -70.04 3.55
CA THR A 161 1.48 -71.16 2.62
C THR A 161 2.72 -72.06 2.65
N TRP A 162 3.92 -71.49 2.72
CA TRP A 162 5.16 -72.25 2.85
C TRP A 162 5.23 -72.99 4.19
N LYS A 163 4.88 -72.33 5.30
CA LYS A 163 4.78 -72.96 6.62
C LYS A 163 3.89 -74.19 6.57
N GLU A 164 2.66 -74.03 6.07
CA GLU A 164 1.68 -75.12 5.98
C GLU A 164 2.17 -76.27 5.10
N THR A 165 2.76 -75.96 3.95
CA THR A 165 3.31 -76.96 3.03
C THR A 165 4.43 -77.78 3.66
N GLU A 166 5.39 -77.11 4.31
CA GLU A 166 6.54 -77.80 4.93
C GLU A 166 6.13 -78.57 6.19
N MET A 167 5.23 -78.02 7.01
CA MET A 167 4.66 -78.75 8.14
C MET A 167 3.90 -79.99 7.70
N TRP A 168 3.13 -79.92 6.61
CA TRP A 168 2.40 -81.08 6.08
C TRP A 168 3.34 -82.19 5.63
N LYS A 169 4.42 -81.85 4.90
CA LYS A 169 5.46 -82.82 4.51
C LYS A 169 6.10 -83.50 5.71
N LEU A 170 6.53 -82.72 6.71
CA LEU A 170 7.17 -83.26 7.93
C LEU A 170 6.20 -84.14 8.74
N LYS A 171 4.92 -83.75 8.87
CA LYS A 171 3.87 -84.57 9.49
C LYS A 171 3.66 -85.89 8.73
N GLY A 172 3.70 -85.86 7.40
CA GLY A 172 3.66 -87.06 6.56
C GLY A 172 4.83 -88.00 6.84
N THR A 173 6.06 -87.46 6.92
CA THR A 173 7.27 -88.23 7.27
C THR A 173 7.17 -88.82 8.68
N ILE A 174 6.68 -88.06 9.66
CA ILE A 174 6.43 -88.53 11.03
C ILE A 174 5.44 -89.69 11.03
N ALA A 175 4.29 -89.54 10.37
CA ALA A 175 3.26 -90.58 10.32
C ALA A 175 3.77 -91.87 9.66
N ASN A 176 4.58 -91.74 8.59
CA ASN A 176 5.23 -92.86 7.93
C ASN A 176 6.24 -93.57 8.86
N ALA A 177 7.11 -92.80 9.52
CA ALA A 177 8.08 -93.33 10.48
C ALA A 177 7.38 -94.02 11.68
N GLU A 178 6.28 -93.46 12.19
CA GLU A 178 5.47 -94.08 13.25
C GLU A 178 4.78 -95.35 12.78
N GLY A 179 4.38 -95.44 11.51
CA GLY A 179 3.85 -96.65 10.88
C GLY A 179 4.90 -97.76 10.79
N ASN A 180 6.09 -97.43 10.27
CA ASN A 180 7.22 -98.36 10.18
C ASN A 180 7.67 -98.85 11.57
N LEU A 181 7.77 -97.94 12.53
CA LEU A 181 8.13 -98.28 13.91
C LEU A 181 7.10 -99.23 14.56
N ARG A 182 5.80 -99.03 14.30
CA ARG A 182 4.75 -99.96 14.74
C ARG A 182 4.90 -101.34 14.10
N MET A 183 5.19 -101.41 12.81
CA MET A 183 5.43 -102.69 12.10
C MET A 183 6.65 -103.43 12.65
N LEU A 184 7.77 -102.74 12.84
CA LEU A 184 9.00 -103.31 13.40
C LEU A 184 8.80 -103.82 14.83
N LYS A 185 8.08 -103.08 15.67
CA LYS A 185 7.72 -103.49 17.04
C LYS A 185 6.83 -104.75 17.05
N ALA A 186 5.92 -104.88 16.08
CA ALA A 186 5.10 -106.09 15.93
C ALA A 186 5.92 -107.31 15.48
N LEU A 187 6.83 -107.16 14.52
CA LEU A 187 7.71 -108.22 14.00
C LEU A 187 8.77 -108.68 15.04
N GLY A 188 9.24 -107.76 15.88
CA GLY A 188 10.18 -108.01 16.98
C GLY A 188 9.62 -108.86 18.13
N SER A 189 8.33 -109.20 18.10
CA SER A 189 7.69 -110.09 19.08
C SER A 189 7.93 -111.59 18.81
N SER A 190 8.64 -111.95 17.72
CA SER A 190 9.04 -113.33 17.42
C SER A 190 10.51 -113.61 17.82
N ALA A 191 10.77 -114.79 18.40
CA ALA A 191 12.00 -115.06 19.17
C ALA A 191 13.30 -115.20 18.34
N SER A 192 13.28 -115.28 17.00
CA SER A 192 14.49 -115.61 16.21
C SER A 192 15.23 -114.42 15.58
N ALA A 193 14.73 -113.18 15.68
CA ALA A 193 15.32 -112.00 15.00
C ALA A 193 15.64 -110.79 15.94
N ALA A 194 15.65 -111.01 17.25
CA ALA A 194 15.59 -109.95 18.27
C ALA A 194 16.71 -108.87 18.28
N PRO A 195 18.01 -109.16 18.06
CA PRO A 195 19.07 -108.13 18.18
C PRO A 195 19.11 -107.14 17.02
N VAL A 196 18.91 -107.61 15.78
CA VAL A 196 18.94 -106.78 14.56
C VAL A 196 17.70 -105.88 14.49
N LEU A 197 16.54 -106.40 14.88
CA LEU A 197 15.29 -105.63 14.97
C LEU A 197 15.36 -104.53 16.03
N LYS A 198 16.07 -104.74 17.14
CA LYS A 198 16.22 -103.71 18.18
C LYS A 198 17.02 -102.50 17.69
N SER A 199 18.13 -102.73 16.99
CA SER A 199 18.92 -101.65 16.40
C SER A 199 18.13 -100.82 15.38
N GLN A 200 17.26 -101.47 14.58
CA GLN A 200 16.38 -100.76 13.64
C GLN A 200 15.30 -99.95 14.35
N ILE A 201 14.70 -100.51 15.41
CA ILE A 201 13.73 -99.77 16.24
C ILE A 201 14.36 -98.50 16.81
N ASP A 202 15.57 -98.61 17.36
CA ASP A 202 16.28 -97.47 17.96
C ASP A 202 16.66 -96.42 16.90
N SER A 203 17.07 -96.82 15.69
CA SER A 203 17.35 -95.88 14.60
C SER A 203 16.10 -95.14 14.11
N TRP A 204 14.95 -95.83 14.02
CA TRP A 204 13.67 -95.21 13.68
C TRP A 204 13.16 -94.27 14.80
N GLU A 205 13.42 -94.57 16.09
CA GLU A 205 13.08 -93.69 17.22
C GLU A 205 13.93 -92.41 17.24
N ILE A 206 15.23 -92.52 16.93
CA ILE A 206 16.12 -91.36 16.77
C ILE A 206 15.66 -90.51 15.58
N PHE A 207 15.42 -91.14 14.43
CA PHE A 207 14.89 -90.48 13.24
C PHE A 207 13.60 -89.70 13.56
N LEU A 208 12.65 -90.35 14.23
CA LEU A 208 11.38 -89.74 14.61
C LEU A 208 11.55 -88.53 15.53
N THR A 209 12.38 -88.65 16.57
CA THR A 209 12.70 -87.55 17.50
C THR A 209 13.25 -86.34 16.74
N ASN A 210 14.13 -86.60 15.80
CA ASN A 210 14.84 -85.58 15.05
C ASN A 210 13.93 -84.90 13.99
N VAL A 211 13.05 -85.63 13.29
CA VAL A 211 12.02 -85.02 12.43
C VAL A 211 11.00 -84.22 13.24
N LYS A 212 10.61 -84.68 14.45
CA LYS A 212 9.73 -83.92 15.37
C LYS A 212 10.37 -82.60 15.81
N LYS A 213 11.65 -82.62 16.18
CA LYS A 213 12.41 -81.40 16.52
C LYS A 213 12.51 -80.43 15.34
N GLN A 214 12.69 -80.97 14.13
CA GLN A 214 12.70 -80.16 12.90
C GLN A 214 11.34 -79.51 12.64
N LEU A 215 10.23 -80.22 12.87
CA LEU A 215 8.87 -79.66 12.75
C LEU A 215 8.70 -78.42 13.64
N GLU A 216 9.08 -78.50 14.92
CA GLU A 216 9.01 -77.38 15.87
C GLU A 216 9.88 -76.20 15.43
N LYS A 217 11.11 -76.48 14.96
CA LYS A 217 12.03 -75.44 14.44
C LYS A 217 11.43 -74.71 13.23
N VAL A 218 10.90 -75.47 12.26
CA VAL A 218 10.30 -74.91 11.04
C VAL A 218 9.08 -74.04 11.38
N GLU A 219 8.24 -74.49 12.32
CA GLU A 219 7.10 -73.72 12.79
C GLU A 219 7.53 -72.38 13.42
N ALA A 220 8.48 -72.41 14.36
CA ALA A 220 8.97 -71.21 15.03
C ALA A 220 9.62 -70.21 14.07
N GLU A 221 10.46 -70.67 13.14
CA GLU A 221 11.15 -69.78 12.19
C GLU A 221 10.19 -69.12 11.19
N TYR A 222 9.16 -69.83 10.73
CA TYR A 222 8.14 -69.21 9.87
C TYR A 222 7.27 -68.21 10.64
N ASP A 223 6.92 -68.51 11.90
CA ASP A 223 6.17 -67.57 12.75
C ASP A 223 6.97 -66.29 13.03
N GLU A 224 8.26 -66.41 13.33
CA GLU A 224 9.14 -65.27 13.51
C GLU A 224 9.22 -64.41 12.24
N LYS A 225 9.43 -65.03 11.07
CA LYS A 225 9.47 -64.31 9.78
C LYS A 225 8.15 -63.60 9.47
N ILE A 226 7.01 -64.22 9.77
CA ILE A 226 5.69 -63.61 9.60
C ILE A 226 5.55 -62.37 10.48
N GLU A 227 5.96 -62.44 11.75
CA GLU A 227 5.93 -61.29 12.65
C GLU A 227 6.90 -60.18 12.23
N GLN A 228 8.10 -60.53 11.75
CA GLN A 228 9.04 -59.56 11.20
C GLN A 228 8.42 -58.79 10.01
N VAL A 229 7.76 -59.48 9.08
CA VAL A 229 7.06 -58.85 7.95
C VAL A 229 5.94 -57.93 8.42
N LYS A 230 5.11 -58.37 9.37
CA LYS A 230 4.04 -57.53 9.94
C LYS A 230 4.58 -56.26 10.61
N ASN A 231 5.76 -56.36 11.20
CA ASN A 231 6.45 -55.24 11.84
C ASN A 231 7.24 -54.36 10.84
N GLY A 232 7.14 -54.63 9.54
CA GLY A 232 7.71 -53.78 8.49
C GLY A 232 9.08 -54.20 7.98
N ALA A 233 9.57 -55.39 8.36
CA ALA A 233 10.75 -55.95 7.73
C ALA A 233 10.45 -56.27 6.25
N ARG A 234 11.38 -55.92 5.36
CA ARG A 234 11.24 -56.10 3.90
C ARG A 234 12.10 -57.25 3.43
N ASN A 235 11.75 -57.84 2.28
CA ASN A 235 12.50 -58.93 1.64
C ASN A 235 12.65 -60.18 2.53
N CYS A 236 11.65 -60.50 3.35
CA CYS A 236 11.70 -61.64 4.27
C CYS A 236 11.32 -62.98 3.61
N LEU A 237 11.07 -62.99 2.30
CA LEU A 237 10.72 -64.16 1.50
C LEU A 237 11.94 -65.08 1.26
N SER A 238 12.44 -65.68 2.34
CA SER A 238 13.43 -66.75 2.31
C SER A 238 12.82 -68.03 2.85
N LYS A 239 13.00 -69.14 2.16
CA LYS A 239 12.55 -70.45 2.65
C LYS A 239 13.37 -70.84 3.89
N VAL A 240 12.72 -71.49 4.86
CA VAL A 240 13.39 -72.10 6.00
C VAL A 240 14.21 -73.30 5.52
N GLU A 241 15.43 -73.45 6.03
CA GLU A 241 16.28 -74.60 5.70
C GLU A 241 15.76 -75.87 6.36
N ILE A 242 15.49 -76.87 5.53
CA ILE A 242 15.03 -78.19 5.95
C ILE A 242 16.18 -79.16 5.74
N VAL A 243 16.72 -79.68 6.84
CA VAL A 243 17.64 -80.81 6.85
C VAL A 243 16.92 -82.05 6.34
N ASP A 244 17.45 -82.69 5.30
CA ASP A 244 16.95 -83.97 4.81
C ASP A 244 17.50 -85.09 5.69
N PHE A 245 16.62 -85.91 6.24
CA PHE A 245 17.01 -87.05 7.08
C PHE A 245 16.78 -88.32 6.25
N PRO A 246 17.84 -89.07 5.90
CA PRO A 246 17.68 -90.32 5.19
C PRO A 246 16.89 -91.30 6.07
N SER A 247 15.89 -91.95 5.49
CA SER A 247 15.16 -93.01 6.17
C SER A 247 16.12 -94.16 6.53
N PRO A 248 16.12 -94.65 7.79
CA PRO A 248 16.93 -95.79 8.22
C PRO A 248 16.63 -97.11 7.49
#